data_AF-A0A2I0QPD1-F1
#
_entry.id   AF-A0A2I0QPD1-F1
#
_cell.length_a   1.000
_cell.length_b   1.000
_cell.length_c   1.000
_cell.angle_alpha   90.00
_cell.angle_beta   90.00
_cell.angle_gamma   90.00
#
_symmetry.space_group_name_H-M   'P 1'
#
loop_
_entity.id
_entity.type
_entity.pdbx_description
1 polymer ?
#
loop_
_entity_poly.entity_id
_entity_poly.type
_entity_poly.pdbx_seq_one_letter_code
_entity_poly.pdbx_strand_id
1 'polypeptide(L)'
;MNIIILGTGGCGKTSFTGRFGKYLKRNHYKVKFLNLDPGVVSFDYKADYDIRDKFNVKKIMDEENLGPNGAMIQAMEKVVHKKKVDYISFSIFGSKSLIKKYWHLLKFAGN
;
A
#
# COMPACT_ATOMS: atom_id res chain seq x y z
N MET A 1 9.46 12.18 6.72
CA MET A 1 10.08 10.85 6.89
C MET A 1 9.10 9.82 6.37
N ASN A 2 9.54 8.93 5.47
CA ASN A 2 8.71 7.89 4.88
C ASN A 2 9.18 6.54 5.42
N ILE A 3 8.25 5.76 5.97
CA ILE A 3 8.55 4.45 6.56
C ILE A 3 7.69 3.42 5.85
N ILE A 4 8.34 2.43 5.25
CA ILE A 4 7.68 1.31 4.58
C ILE A 4 7.84 0.08 5.47
N ILE A 5 6.73 -0.57 5.79
CA ILE A 5 6.71 -1.77 6.62
C ILE A 5 6.57 -2.99 5.72
N LEU A 6 7.60 -3.82 5.68
CA LEU A 6 7.68 -5.03 4.86
C LEU A 6 7.82 -6.27 5.76
N GLY A 7 7.48 -7.43 5.22
CA GLY A 7 7.52 -8.70 5.95
C GLY A 7 6.51 -9.73 5.42
N THR A 8 6.66 -10.99 5.84
CA THR A 8 5.81 -12.12 5.43
C THR A 8 4.36 -12.00 5.94
N GLY A 9 3.46 -12.80 5.37
CA GLY A 9 2.07 -12.88 5.86
C GLY A 9 2.02 -13.24 7.34
N GLY A 10 1.16 -12.59 8.12
CA GLY A 10 0.98 -12.89 9.54
C GLY A 10 2.03 -12.32 10.50
N CYS A 11 3.14 -11.71 10.03
CA CYS A 11 4.17 -11.16 10.93
C CYS A 11 3.78 -9.87 11.70
N GLY A 12 2.53 -9.41 11.55
CA GLY A 12 2.00 -8.29 12.33
C GLY A 12 2.23 -6.88 11.75
N LYS A 13 2.58 -6.75 10.47
CA LYS A 13 2.81 -5.44 9.79
C LYS A 13 1.70 -4.43 10.05
N THR A 14 0.46 -4.83 9.81
CA THR A 14 -0.72 -3.97 9.96
C THR A 14 -0.91 -3.51 11.40
N SER A 15 -0.75 -4.43 12.36
CA SER A 15 -0.81 -4.14 13.79
C SER A 15 0.32 -3.19 14.23
N PHE A 16 1.53 -3.42 13.73
CA PHE A 16 2.69 -2.54 13.97
C PHE A 16 2.45 -1.14 13.43
N THR A 17 2.03 -1.00 12.16
CA THR A 17 1.73 0.28 11.53
C THR A 17 0.74 1.08 12.37
N GLY A 18 -0.37 0.47 12.79
CA GLY A 18 -1.38 1.13 13.61
C GLY A 18 -0.85 1.59 14.98
N ARG A 19 -0.13 0.72 15.70
CA ARG A 19 0.43 1.04 17.02
C ARG A 19 1.52 2.10 16.95
N PHE A 20 2.44 1.96 15.99
CA PHE A 20 3.55 2.89 15.81
C PHE A 20 3.06 4.28 15.39
N GLY A 21 2.09 4.36 14.48
CA GLY A 21 1.51 5.65 14.11
C GLY A 21 0.72 6.30 15.27
N LYS A 22 0.02 5.52 16.10
CA LYS A 22 -0.61 6.04 17.33
C LYS A 22 0.44 6.59 18.30
N TYR A 23 1.55 5.88 18.48
CA TYR A 23 2.68 6.35 19.29
C TYR A 23 3.25 7.68 18.76
N LEU A 24 3.50 7.79 17.45
CA LEU A 24 3.98 9.03 16.85
C LEU A 24 3.00 10.19 17.03
N LYS A 25 1.69 9.97 16.83
CA LYS A 25 0.67 11.00 17.07
C LYS A 25 0.65 11.47 18.53
N ARG A 26 0.81 10.56 19.50
CA ARG A 26 0.93 10.90 20.93
C ARG A 26 2.13 11.77 21.24
N ASN A 27 3.21 11.65 20.46
CA ASN A 27 4.41 12.48 20.56
C ASN A 27 4.35 13.72 19.64
N HIS A 28 3.15 14.20 19.32
CA HIS A 28 2.90 15.41 18.53
C HIS A 28 3.42 15.40 17.08
N TYR A 29 3.75 14.23 16.52
CA TYR A 29 4.07 14.12 15.10
C TYR A 29 2.81 14.07 14.24
N LYS A 30 2.86 14.75 13.09
CA LYS A 30 1.85 14.58 12.03
C LYS A 30 2.12 13.29 11.28
N VAL A 31 1.14 12.38 11.30
CA VAL A 31 1.25 11.04 10.69
C VAL A 31 0.15 10.85 9.68
N LYS A 32 0.53 10.40 8.48
CA LYS A 32 -0.38 9.88 7.46
C LYS A 32 -0.18 8.37 7.32
N PHE A 33 -1.28 7.64 7.15
CA PHE A 33 -1.29 6.20 6.96
C PHE A 33 -1.65 5.86 5.53
N LEU A 34 -0.85 5.00 4.89
CA LEU A 34 -1.11 4.51 3.55
C LEU A 34 -1.27 2.98 3.63
N ASN A 35 -2.44 2.46 3.26
CA ASN A 35 -2.63 1.03 3.06
C ASN A 35 -2.34 0.68 1.59
N LEU A 36 -1.33 -0.17 1.38
CA LEU A 36 -0.95 -0.68 0.06
C LEU A 36 -1.25 -2.18 -0.12
N ASP A 37 -1.83 -2.82 0.89
CA ASP A 37 -2.24 -4.23 0.83
C ASP A 37 -3.72 -4.31 0.39
N PRO A 38 -4.02 -4.85 -0.80
CA PRO A 38 -5.40 -4.99 -1.27
C PRO A 38 -6.13 -6.19 -0.64
N GLY A 39 -5.40 -7.09 0.04
CA GLY A 39 -5.91 -8.30 0.67
C GLY A 39 -6.25 -8.13 2.15
N VAL A 40 -5.91 -6.99 2.77
CA VAL A 40 -6.24 -6.76 4.18
C VAL A 40 -7.75 -6.61 4.37
N VAL A 41 -8.32 -7.38 5.29
CA VAL A 41 -9.77 -7.37 5.56
C VAL A 41 -10.14 -6.19 6.47
N SER A 42 -9.42 -5.99 7.56
CA SER A 42 -9.66 -4.92 8.53
C SER A 42 -8.37 -4.49 9.24
N PHE A 43 -8.35 -3.26 9.75
CA PHE A 43 -7.23 -2.72 10.54
C PHE A 43 -7.64 -1.52 11.42
N ASP A 44 -6.90 -1.30 12.51
CA ASP A 44 -7.28 -0.39 13.61
C ASP A 44 -6.77 1.06 13.47
N TYR A 45 -6.64 1.54 12.24
CA TYR A 45 -6.24 2.93 11.94
C TYR A 45 -7.01 3.47 10.73
N LYS A 46 -7.20 4.79 10.67
CA LYS A 46 -7.78 5.45 9.50
C LYS A 46 -6.67 5.67 8.46
N ALA A 47 -6.75 4.98 7.34
CA ALA A 47 -5.86 5.21 6.21
C ALA A 47 -6.23 6.53 5.51
N ASP A 48 -5.23 7.36 5.21
CA ASP A 48 -5.36 8.55 4.37
C ASP A 48 -5.40 8.17 2.88
N TYR A 49 -4.82 7.02 2.53
CA TYR A 49 -4.94 6.40 1.23
C TYR A 49 -5.10 4.90 1.41
N ASP A 50 -6.12 4.32 0.78
CA ASP A 50 -6.37 2.88 0.78
C ASP A 50 -6.42 2.36 -0.65
N ILE A 51 -5.56 1.39 -0.96
CA ILE A 51 -5.55 0.76 -2.28
C ILE A 51 -6.84 -0.03 -2.56
N ARG A 52 -7.54 -0.47 -1.51
CA ARG A 52 -8.77 -1.27 -1.60
C ARG A 52 -9.95 -0.51 -2.21
N ASP A 53 -9.95 0.82 -2.14
CA ASP A 53 -10.95 1.66 -2.80
C ASP A 53 -10.95 1.47 -4.33
N LYS A 54 -9.84 0.99 -4.88
CA LYS A 54 -9.63 0.79 -6.31
C LYS A 54 -9.42 -0.66 -6.68
N PHE A 55 -8.75 -1.43 -5.83
CA PHE A 55 -8.36 -2.81 -6.07
C PHE A 55 -8.59 -3.61 -4.79
N ASN A 56 -9.77 -4.19 -4.68
CA ASN A 56 -10.15 -5.02 -3.55
C ASN A 56 -10.05 -6.48 -3.96
N VAL A 57 -9.24 -7.29 -3.25
CA VAL A 57 -9.02 -8.71 -3.60
C VAL A 57 -10.33 -9.49 -3.59
N LYS A 58 -11.21 -9.28 -2.60
CA LYS A 58 -12.50 -9.97 -2.53
C LYS A 58 -13.35 -9.69 -3.76
N LYS A 59 -13.42 -8.42 -4.17
CA LYS A 59 -14.18 -8.02 -5.37
C LYS A 59 -13.59 -8.66 -6.65
N ILE A 60 -12.27 -8.74 -6.76
CA ILE A 60 -11.60 -9.36 -7.90
C ILE A 60 -11.83 -10.88 -7.93
N MET A 61 -11.84 -11.54 -6.77
CA MET A 61 -12.21 -12.95 -6.66
C MET A 61 -13.61 -13.19 -7.24
N ASP A 62 -14.58 -12.36 -6.81
CA ASP A 62 -15.98 -12.48 -7.23
C ASP A 62 -16.18 -12.15 -8.72
N GLU A 63 -15.54 -11.09 -9.23
CA GLU A 63 -15.73 -10.61 -10.61
C GLU A 63 -14.99 -11.45 -11.66
N GLU A 64 -13.83 -12.00 -11.31
CA GLU A 64 -12.96 -12.72 -12.26
C GLU A 64 -12.91 -14.24 -11.99
N ASN A 65 -13.73 -14.73 -11.05
CA ASN A 65 -13.79 -16.13 -10.62
C ASN A 65 -12.42 -16.71 -10.25
N LEU A 66 -11.65 -15.92 -9.51
CA LEU A 66 -10.29 -16.25 -9.09
C LEU A 66 -10.25 -16.73 -7.64
N GLY A 67 -9.38 -17.69 -7.36
CA GLY A 67 -9.00 -18.01 -5.99
C GLY A 67 -8.21 -16.87 -5.32
N PRO A 68 -8.03 -16.88 -3.99
CA PRO A 68 -7.40 -15.80 -3.23
C PRO A 68 -6.02 -15.38 -3.76
N ASN A 69 -5.19 -16.35 -4.13
CA ASN A 69 -3.85 -16.08 -4.66
C ASN A 69 -3.89 -15.46 -6.07
N GLY A 70 -4.78 -15.97 -6.94
CA GLY A 70 -4.96 -15.44 -8.29
C GLY A 70 -5.47 -14.00 -8.26
N ALA A 71 -6.45 -13.72 -7.40
CA ALA A 71 -6.96 -12.38 -7.20
C ALA A 71 -5.93 -11.41 -6.61
N MET A 72 -5.01 -11.89 -5.74
CA MET A 72 -3.91 -11.07 -5.21
C MET A 72 -2.91 -10.67 -6.31
N ILE A 73 -2.50 -11.64 -7.14
CA ILE A 73 -1.62 -11.38 -8.29
C ILE A 73 -2.29 -10.38 -9.25
N GLN A 74 -3.54 -10.65 -9.60
CA GLN A 74 -4.33 -9.80 -10.48
C GLN A 74 -4.53 -8.38 -9.91
N ALA A 75 -4.74 -8.24 -8.60
CA ALA A 75 -4.80 -6.95 -7.94
C ALA A 75 -3.48 -6.18 -8.09
N MET A 76 -2.34 -6.85 -7.87
CA MET A 76 -1.01 -6.25 -8.06
C MET A 76 -0.75 -5.87 -9.52
N GLU A 77 -1.12 -6.73 -10.47
CA GLU A 77 -0.98 -6.43 -11.90
C GLU A 77 -1.79 -5.19 -12.31
N LYS A 78 -3.04 -5.08 -11.86
CA LYS A 78 -3.86 -3.89 -12.14
C LYS A 78 -3.29 -2.61 -11.52
N VAL A 79 -2.63 -2.71 -10.36
CA VAL A 79 -1.92 -1.57 -9.72
C VAL A 79 -0.77 -1.09 -10.59
N VAL A 80 0.04 -2.02 -11.12
CA VAL A 80 1.18 -1.72 -11.99
C VAL A 80 0.70 -1.18 -13.35
N HIS A 81 -0.22 -1.88 -14.02
CA HIS A 81 -0.67 -1.56 -15.38
C HIS A 81 -1.45 -0.24 -15.48
N LYS A 82 -2.26 0.13 -14.48
CA LYS A 82 -3.01 1.40 -14.53
C LYS A 82 -2.14 2.66 -14.33
N LYS A 83 -0.80 2.56 -14.39
CA LYS A 83 0.16 3.66 -14.10
C LYS A 83 -0.15 4.39 -12.78
N LYS A 84 -0.85 3.74 -11.83
CA LYS A 84 -1.14 4.33 -10.51
C LYS A 84 0.07 4.31 -9.58
N VAL A 85 1.18 3.71 -10.03
CA VAL A 85 2.51 3.91 -9.47
C VAL A 85 2.84 5.40 -9.38
N ASP A 86 2.39 6.25 -10.32
CA ASP A 86 2.58 7.69 -10.24
C ASP A 86 1.75 8.34 -9.12
N TYR A 87 0.57 7.82 -8.79
CA TYR A 87 -0.28 8.32 -7.70
C TYR A 87 0.22 7.89 -6.33
N ILE A 88 0.68 6.65 -6.21
CA ILE A 88 1.33 6.15 -4.98
C ILE A 88 2.64 6.92 -4.77
N SER A 89 3.43 7.07 -5.83
CA SER A 89 4.65 7.89 -5.79
C SER A 89 4.34 9.36 -5.50
N PHE A 90 3.27 9.94 -6.04
CA PHE A 90 2.86 11.30 -5.69
C PHE A 90 2.39 11.41 -4.25
N SER A 91 1.67 10.41 -3.72
CA SER A 91 1.22 10.38 -2.32
C SER A 91 2.38 10.17 -1.33
N ILE A 92 3.41 9.43 -1.74
CA ILE A 92 4.62 9.15 -0.95
C ILE A 92 5.63 10.30 -1.04
N PHE A 93 5.84 10.86 -2.22
CA PHE A 93 6.89 11.84 -2.48
C PHE A 93 6.39 13.29 -2.58
N GLY A 94 5.08 13.52 -2.64
CA GLY A 94 4.46 14.86 -2.66
C GLY A 94 4.76 15.72 -3.90
N SER A 95 5.62 15.26 -4.82
CA SER A 95 6.04 16.01 -6.01
C SER A 95 6.46 15.09 -7.14
N LYS A 96 5.99 15.37 -8.36
CA LYS A 96 6.40 14.70 -9.60
C LYS A 96 7.92 14.72 -9.83
N SER A 97 8.62 15.72 -9.31
CA SER A 97 10.09 15.82 -9.41
C SER A 97 10.81 14.72 -8.61
N LEU A 98 10.28 14.36 -7.44
CA LEU A 98 10.87 13.33 -6.58
C LEU A 98 10.56 11.92 -7.10
N ILE A 99 9.41 11.73 -7.73
CA ILE A 99 9.07 10.47 -8.43
C ILE A 99 10.11 10.17 -9.51
N LYS A 100 10.41 11.16 -10.38
CA LYS A 100 11.46 11.02 -11.40
C LYS A 100 12.84 10.73 -10.78
N LYS A 101 13.15 11.38 -9.65
CA LYS A 101 14.43 11.20 -8.96
C LYS A 101 14.62 9.79 -8.42
N TYR A 102 13.58 9.13 -7.90
CA TYR A 102 13.69 7.80 -7.27
C TYR A 102 13.16 6.63 -8.13
N TRP A 103 12.71 6.91 -9.35
CA TRP A 103 12.18 5.92 -10.29
C TRP A 103 13.11 4.72 -10.52
N HIS A 104 14.42 4.96 -10.54
CA HIS A 104 15.42 3.91 -10.74
C HIS A 104 15.51 2.92 -9.57
N LEU A 105 15.20 3.33 -8.33
CA LEU A 105 15.20 2.43 -7.16
C LEU A 105 13.99 1.47 -7.18
N LEU A 106 12.85 1.92 -7.70
CA LEU A 106 11.64 1.10 -7.81
C LEU A 106 11.76 0.00 -8.86
N LYS A 107 12.63 0.17 -9.87
CA LYS A 107 12.92 -0.86 -10.87
C LYS A 107 13.65 -2.09 -10.29
N PHE A 108 14.37 -1.94 -9.17
CA PHE A 108 15.13 -3.05 -8.56
C PHE A 108 14.29 -3.95 -7.64
N ALA A 109 13.05 -3.57 -7.32
CA ALA A 109 12.16 -4.40 -6.49
C ALA A 109 11.42 -5.49 -7.29
N GLY A 110 11.67 -5.61 -8.60
CA GLY A 110 10.95 -6.50 -9.51
C GLY A 110 11.83 -7.40 -10.39
N ASN A 111 13.12 -7.54 -10.09
CA ASN A 111 14.01 -8.55 -10.69
C ASN A 111 14.50 -9.51 -9.62
#